data_AF-A0A920KRF5-F1
#
_entry.id   AF-A0A920KRF5-F1
#
_cell.length_a   1.000
_cell.length_b   1.000
_cell.length_c   1.000
_cell.angle_alpha   90.00
_cell.angle_beta   90.00
_cell.angle_gamma   90.00
#
_symmetry.space_group_name_H-M   'P 1'
#
loop_
_entity.id
_entity.type
_entity.pdbx_description
1 polymer ?
#
loop_
_entity_poly.entity_id
_entity_poly.type
_entity_poly.pdbx_seq_one_letter_code
_entity_poly.pdbx_strand_id
1 'polypeptide(L)'
;MTRASKRFTRFLKVACPIVLFGHFIDFYLMVTPGVLKENGGFGFLEIGMLLLFLSAFLFVILNGLTKLPLVAKNHPMLDESLHHDI
;
A
#
# COMPACT_ATOMS: atom_id res chain seq x y z
N MET A 1 5.83 -8.50 -19.40
CA MET A 1 5.04 -9.39 -18.52
C MET A 1 4.02 -10.14 -19.36
N THR A 2 4.06 -11.47 -19.37
CA THR A 2 3.05 -12.31 -20.02
C THR A 2 1.70 -12.14 -19.29
N ARG A 3 0.59 -12.11 -20.03
CA ARG A 3 -0.77 -11.86 -19.48
C ARG A 3 -1.12 -12.76 -18.29
N ALA A 4 -0.62 -14.00 -18.30
CA ALA A 4 -0.84 -15.00 -17.25
C ALA A 4 -0.24 -14.60 -15.88
N SER A 5 0.94 -13.96 -15.83
CA SER A 5 1.59 -13.62 -14.57
C SER A 5 0.88 -12.49 -13.81
N LYS A 6 0.17 -11.59 -14.52
CA LYS A 6 -0.57 -10.49 -13.89
C LYS A 6 -1.85 -10.93 -13.18
N ARG A 7 -2.43 -12.08 -13.57
CA ARG A 7 -3.67 -12.62 -12.99
C ARG A 7 -3.45 -13.64 -11.90
N PHE A 8 -2.19 -13.97 -11.63
CA PHE A 8 -1.86 -14.90 -10.56
C PHE A 8 -1.89 -14.16 -9.22
N THR A 9 -3.01 -14.27 -8.49
CA THR A 9 -3.25 -13.57 -7.22
C THR A 9 -2.11 -13.75 -6.20
N ARG A 10 -1.40 -14.88 -6.24
CA ARG A 10 -0.22 -15.12 -5.38
C ARG A 10 0.95 -14.19 -5.71
N PHE A 11 1.23 -13.93 -7.00
CA PHE A 11 2.27 -12.99 -7.39
C PHE A 11 1.89 -11.56 -7.03
N LEU A 12 0.62 -11.18 -7.21
CA LEU A 12 0.14 -9.84 -6.87
C LEU A 12 0.25 -9.55 -5.36
N LYS A 13 -0.18 -10.50 -4.51
CA LYS A 13 -0.08 -10.37 -3.06
C LYS A 13 1.35 -10.19 -2.54
N VAL A 14 2.35 -10.73 -3.23
CA VAL A 14 3.77 -10.58 -2.87
C VAL A 14 4.38 -9.32 -3.47
N ALA A 15 4.01 -8.96 -4.71
CA ALA A 15 4.54 -7.77 -5.37
C ALA A 15 4.09 -6.46 -4.71
N CYS A 16 2.81 -6.37 -4.29
CA CYS A 16 2.25 -5.17 -3.66
C CYS A 16 3.05 -4.68 -2.43
N PRO A 17 3.34 -5.50 -1.41
CA PRO A 17 4.13 -5.05 -0.26
C PRO A 17 5.57 -4.70 -0.65
N ILE A 18 6.19 -5.44 -1.57
CA ILE A 18 7.56 -5.14 -2.04
C ILE A 18 7.64 -3.76 -2.68
N VAL A 19 6.66 -3.41 -3.53
CA VAL A 19 6.60 -2.09 -4.16
C VAL A 19 6.37 -0.98 -3.13
N LEU A 20 5.51 -1.20 -2.13
CA LEU A 20 5.29 -0.24 -1.05
C LEU A 20 6.57 0.01 -0.23
N PHE A 21 7.28 -1.04 0.17
CA PHE A 21 8.56 -0.91 0.88
C PHE A 21 9.64 -0.28 -0.01
N GLY A 22 9.69 -0.64 -1.29
CA GLY A 22 10.60 -0.03 -2.26
C GLY A 22 10.40 1.48 -2.38
N HIS A 23 9.15 1.94 -2.47
CA HIS A 23 8.84 3.36 -2.48
C HIS A 23 9.21 4.05 -1.17
N PHE A 24 9.00 3.40 -0.01
CA PHE A 24 9.45 3.97 1.25
C PHE A 24 10.96 4.20 1.27
N ILE A 25 11.75 3.23 0.78
CA ILE A 25 13.21 3.35 0.69
C ILE A 25 13.61 4.44 -0.32
N ASP A 26 12.90 4.57 -1.43
CA ASP A 26 13.13 5.64 -2.41
C ASP A 26 12.94 7.04 -1.79
N PHE A 27 11.83 7.24 -1.05
CA PHE A 27 11.60 8.47 -0.28
C PHE A 27 12.67 8.71 0.79
N TYR A 28 13.10 7.65 1.47
CA TYR A 28 14.16 7.72 2.46
C TYR A 28 15.49 8.19 1.83
N LEU A 29 15.90 7.58 0.72
CA LEU A 29 17.13 7.92 0.01
C LEU A 29 17.09 9.32 -0.61
N MET A 30 15.91 9.87 -0.92
CA MET A 30 15.77 11.25 -1.39
C MET A 30 15.90 12.27 -0.25
N VAL A 31 15.33 11.99 0.93
CA VAL A 31 15.24 12.97 2.04
C VAL A 31 16.46 12.92 2.95
N THR A 32 16.89 11.71 3.34
CA THR A 32 17.95 11.51 4.34
C THR A 32 19.31 12.14 3.99
N PRO A 33 19.84 12.07 2.74
CA PRO A 33 21.12 12.71 2.44
C PRO A 33 21.07 14.25 2.51
N GLY A 34 19.89 14.84 2.27
CA GLY A 34 19.69 16.29 2.39
C GLY A 34 19.68 16.77 3.84
N VAL A 35 19.16 15.95 4.76
CA VAL A 35 18.92 16.33 6.16
C VAL A 35 20.03 15.85 7.09
N LEU A 36 20.60 14.66 6.85
CA LEU A 36 21.38 13.95 7.86
C LEU A 36 22.90 13.96 7.64
N LYS A 37 23.39 14.42 6.46
CA LYS A 37 24.81 14.61 6.10
C LYS A 37 25.80 13.64 6.77
N GLU A 38 26.36 13.99 7.94
CA GLU A 38 27.40 13.22 8.63
C GLU A 38 26.92 12.34 9.80
N ASN A 39 25.65 12.41 10.21
CA ASN A 39 25.05 11.59 11.28
C ASN A 39 24.14 10.49 10.72
N GLY A 40 24.51 9.91 9.58
CA GLY A 40 23.72 8.97 8.77
C GLY A 40 23.49 7.58 9.38
N GLY A 41 23.02 7.51 10.62
CA GLY A 41 22.62 6.25 11.25
C GLY A 41 21.16 5.95 10.94
N PHE A 42 20.87 4.78 10.36
CA PHE A 42 19.52 4.24 10.26
C PHE A 42 19.01 3.98 11.68
N GLY A 43 18.26 4.93 12.22
CA GLY A 43 17.92 4.98 13.64
C GLY A 43 16.66 4.19 13.98
N PHE A 44 16.53 3.81 15.25
CA PHE A 44 15.26 3.29 15.80
C PHE A 44 14.10 4.28 15.62
N LEU A 45 14.40 5.57 15.57
CA LEU A 45 13.42 6.64 15.40
C LEU A 45 12.73 6.58 14.02
N GLU A 46 13.46 6.24 12.97
CA GLU A 46 12.91 6.20 11.61
C GLU A 46 11.98 5.01 11.41
N ILE A 47 12.37 3.85 11.94
CA ILE A 47 11.53 2.66 11.98
C ILE A 47 10.30 2.91 12.87
N GLY A 48 10.48 3.59 14.00
CA GLY A 48 9.39 3.96 14.91
C GLY A 48 8.37 4.89 14.26
N MET A 49 8.83 5.92 13.53
CA MET A 49 7.95 6.82 12.79
C MET A 49 7.22 6.08 11.66
N LEU A 50 7.92 5.24 10.88
CA LEU A 50 7.29 4.45 9.82
C LEU A 50 6.16 3.58 10.38
N LEU A 51 6.42 2.83 11.45
CA LEU A 51 5.42 1.96 12.08
C LEU A 51 4.24 2.75 12.68
N LEU A 52 4.51 3.92 13.27
CA LEU A 52 3.46 4.78 13.81
C LEU A 52 2.54 5.31 12.71
N PHE A 53 3.10 5.83 11.62
CA PHE A 53 2.31 6.32 10.49
C PHE A 53 1.58 5.19 9.77
N LEU A 54 2.21 4.02 9.60
CA LEU A 54 1.57 2.84 9.03
C LEU A 54 0.37 2.39 9.88
N SER A 55 0.53 2.36 11.21
CA SER A 55 -0.53 1.96 12.14
C SER A 55 -1.69 2.95 12.13
N ALA A 56 -1.39 4.25 12.14
CA ALA A 56 -2.41 5.30 12.05
C ALA A 56 -3.17 5.24 10.72
N PHE A 57 -2.46 5.06 9.60
CA PHE A 57 -3.08 4.90 8.28
C PHE A 57 -4.02 3.70 8.24
N LEU A 58 -3.56 2.53 8.69
CA LEU A 58 -4.40 1.33 8.75
C LEU A 58 -5.62 1.53 9.65
N PHE A 59 -5.45 2.16 10.81
CA PHE A 59 -6.56 2.45 11.72
C PHE A 59 -7.64 3.32 11.08
N VAL A 60 -7.26 4.40 10.41
CA VAL A 60 -8.20 5.30 9.73
C VAL A 60 -8.92 4.60 8.57
N ILE A 61 -8.20 3.85 7.74
CA ILE A 61 -8.77 3.14 6.59
C ILE A 61 -9.73 2.04 7.04
N LEU A 62 -9.31 1.20 8.00
CA LEU A 62 -10.16 0.12 8.50
C LEU A 62 -11.43 0.67 9.16
N ASN A 63 -11.31 1.73 9.96
CA ASN A 63 -12.46 2.40 10.55
C ASN A 63 -13.39 3.03 9.48
N GLY A 64 -12.83 3.56 8.39
CA GLY A 64 -13.60 4.03 7.24
C GLY A 64 -14.36 2.91 6.54
N LEU A 65 -13.72 1.77 6.32
CA LEU A 65 -14.33 0.59 5.69
C LEU A 65 -15.46 -0.01 6.52
N THR A 66 -15.41 0.07 7.85
CA THR A 66 -16.48 -0.44 8.73
C THR A 66 -17.75 0.41 8.66
N LYS A 67 -17.68 1.68 8.26
CA LYS A 67 -18.84 2.60 8.28
C LYS A 67 -19.82 2.40 7.12
N LEU A 68 -19.41 1.73 6.05
CA LEU A 68 -20.18 1.61 4.81
C LEU A 68 -20.16 0.18 4.29
N PRO A 69 -21.21 -0.28 3.59
CA PRO A 69 -21.20 -1.59 2.95
C PRO A 69 -20.10 -1.65 1.88
N LEU A 70 -19.23 -2.67 1.94
CA LEU A 70 -18.11 -2.86 1.01
C LEU A 70 -18.55 -3.06 -0.46
N VAL A 71 -19.82 -3.42 -0.67
CA VAL A 71 -20.43 -3.57 -2.00
C VAL A 71 -21.55 -2.56 -2.15
N ALA A 72 -21.45 -1.73 -3.18
CA ALA A 72 -22.46 -0.72 -3.52
C ALA A 72 -23.70 -1.37 -4.16
N LYS A 73 -24.60 -1.92 -3.35
CA LYS A 73 -25.78 -2.71 -3.80
C LYS A 73 -26.70 -2.05 -4.83
N ASN A 74 -26.73 -0.72 -4.90
CA ASN A 74 -27.60 0.03 -5.83
C ASN A 74 -26.84 0.68 -6.99
N HIS A 75 -25.62 0.23 -7.30
CA HIS A 75 -24.85 0.80 -8.39
C HIS A 75 -25.34 0.24 -9.76
N PRO A 76 -25.66 1.09 -10.76
CA PRO A 76 -26.20 0.65 -12.05
C PRO A 76 -25.31 -0.33 -12.83
N MET A 77 -23.99 -0.28 -12.62
CA MET A 77 -23.00 -1.16 -13.26
C MET A 77 -22.64 -2.39 -12.41
N LEU A 78 -23.36 -2.68 -11.33
CA LEU A 78 -23.04 -3.79 -10.43
C LEU A 78 -23.25 -5.15 -11.12
N ASP A 79 -24.35 -5.33 -11.84
CA ASP A 79 -24.61 -6.57 -12.60
C ASP A 79 -23.59 -6.78 -13.72
N GLU A 80 -23.20 -5.72 -14.43
CA GLU A 80 -22.17 -5.81 -15.48
C GLU A 80 -20.80 -6.17 -14.90
N SER A 81 -20.46 -5.67 -13.70
CA SER A 81 -19.19 -5.96 -13.01
C SER A 81 -19.11 -7.38 -12.46
N LEU A 82 -20.24 -7.98 -12.05
CA LEU A 82 -20.29 -9.35 -11.54
C LEU A 82 -20.10 -10.40 -12.63
N HIS A 83 -20.59 -10.11 -13.85
CA HIS A 83 -20.47 -10.97 -15.02
C HIS A 83 -19.28 -10.58 -15.91
N HIS A 84 -18.41 -9.71 -15.43
CA HIS A 84 -17.27 -9.22 -16.18
C HIS A 84 -16.14 -10.25 -16.20
N ASP A 85 -16.11 -11.04 -17.27
CA ASP A 85 -14.99 -11.92 -17.58
C ASP A 85 -14.01 -11.22 -18.55
N ILE A 86 -12.74 -11.13 -18.15
CA ILE A 86 -11.60 -10.76 -19.03
C ILE A 86 -10.65 -11.92 -19.04
#